data_AF-A0A1X7SS93-F1
#
_entry.id   AF-A0A1X7SS93-F1
#
_cell.length_a   1.000
_cell.length_b   1.000
_cell.length_c   1.000
_cell.angle_alpha   90.00
_cell.angle_beta   90.00
_cell.angle_gamma   90.00
#
_symmetry.space_group_name_H-M   'P 1'
#
loop_
_entity.id
_entity.type
_entity.pdbx_description
1 polymer ?
#
loop_
_entity_poly.entity_id
_entity_poly.type
_entity_poly.pdbx_seq_one_letter_code
_entity_poly.pdbx_strand_id
1 'polypeptide(L)'
;MAAGKKGVALLFLFSCLALAVSACNTGGDICFDYVEETNNKNQSCLFLDAEITIFVAYNNSEGKLRNASLPVNCSTVNVSDSESFCNKPYTNNNKNMRLTRMKAYWGTVDEEEESAPFALIVEAIDLNEHKQWNISLIAVSLNVSHVPNYNASSFTGNETGIISGYYTGDDKNHELFGTVDYNKFYYCDGQQTYSLTMNKSSNLHASHFALSLSIKKLRVQAYGSSNSFSDKCSHCYQDSTGKAFIPIVVGSVIGGLVLVVLVSYIVGRFRNHYKKSSSTGYEKLQ
;
A
#
# COMPACT_ATOMS: atom_id res chain seq x y z
N MET A 1 -11.65 -48.02 -47.91
CA MET A 1 -10.80 -47.41 -46.87
C MET A 1 -10.49 -45.98 -47.29
N ALA A 2 -10.81 -45.01 -46.44
CA ALA A 2 -10.24 -43.65 -46.31
C ALA A 2 -11.34 -42.67 -45.86
N ALA A 3 -11.56 -42.64 -44.54
CA ALA A 3 -12.35 -41.63 -43.86
C ALA A 3 -11.51 -40.35 -43.73
N GLY A 4 -11.89 -39.28 -44.43
CA GLY A 4 -11.32 -37.95 -44.27
C GLY A 4 -12.00 -37.20 -43.12
N LYS A 5 -11.44 -37.32 -41.91
CA LYS A 5 -11.78 -36.51 -40.73
C LYS A 5 -11.58 -35.02 -41.04
N LYS A 6 -12.66 -34.23 -41.09
CA LYS A 6 -12.58 -32.77 -40.96
C LYS A 6 -12.35 -32.43 -39.49
N GLY A 7 -11.08 -32.20 -39.15
CA GLY A 7 -10.68 -31.64 -37.87
C GLY A 7 -11.22 -30.22 -37.74
N VAL A 8 -12.06 -30.02 -36.73
CA VAL A 8 -12.51 -28.70 -36.27
C VAL A 8 -11.28 -27.99 -35.72
N ALA A 9 -10.69 -27.10 -36.53
CA ALA A 9 -9.69 -26.15 -36.09
C ALA A 9 -10.39 -25.07 -35.26
N LEU A 10 -10.64 -25.38 -33.99
CA LEU A 10 -11.05 -24.41 -32.98
C LEU A 10 -9.81 -23.60 -32.58
N LEU A 11 -9.42 -22.67 -33.44
CA LEU A 11 -8.45 -21.63 -33.14
C LEU A 11 -9.07 -20.74 -32.06
N PHE A 12 -8.76 -21.05 -30.80
CA PHE A 12 -8.94 -20.13 -29.70
C PHE A 12 -8.05 -18.90 -29.96
N LEU A 13 -8.65 -17.90 -30.61
CA LEU A 13 -8.25 -16.50 -30.51
C LEU A 13 -8.39 -16.11 -29.04
N PHE A 14 -7.38 -16.43 -28.23
CA PHE A 14 -7.16 -15.75 -26.96
C PHE A 14 -6.75 -14.32 -27.32
N SER A 15 -7.79 -13.50 -27.43
CA SER A 15 -7.78 -12.06 -27.37
C SER A 15 -6.62 -11.60 -26.51
N CYS A 16 -5.74 -10.79 -27.10
CA CYS A 16 -4.82 -9.91 -26.40
C CYS A 16 -5.62 -9.13 -25.36
N LEU A 17 -5.72 -9.68 -24.15
CA LEU A 17 -6.14 -8.95 -22.98
C LEU A 17 -4.93 -8.06 -22.69
N ALA A 18 -4.97 -6.84 -23.23
CA ALA A 18 -4.02 -5.80 -22.90
C ALA A 18 -4.02 -5.68 -21.38
N LEU A 19 -3.01 -6.29 -20.75
CA LEU A 19 -2.63 -6.00 -19.39
C LEU A 19 -2.32 -4.51 -19.41
N ALA A 20 -3.26 -3.69 -18.92
CA ALA A 20 -2.97 -2.34 -18.50
C ALA A 20 -1.96 -2.47 -17.36
N VAL A 21 -0.68 -2.60 -17.72
CA VAL A 21 0.43 -2.39 -16.82
C VAL A 21 0.35 -0.91 -16.50
N SER A 22 -0.13 -0.59 -15.30
CA SER A 22 0.02 0.75 -14.74
C SER A 22 1.51 1.09 -14.85
N ALA A 23 1.85 2.06 -15.68
CA ALA A 23 3.24 2.48 -15.80
C ALA A 23 3.68 3.08 -14.45
N CYS A 24 4.83 2.65 -13.95
CA CYS A 24 5.47 3.26 -12.80
C CYS A 24 5.79 4.72 -13.13
N ASN A 25 5.22 5.67 -12.39
CA ASN A 25 5.58 7.08 -12.57
C ASN A 25 6.91 7.36 -11.86
N THR A 26 7.98 7.52 -12.64
CA THR A 26 9.33 7.80 -12.16
C THR A 26 9.62 9.30 -12.00
N GLY A 27 8.72 10.19 -12.44
CA GLY A 27 8.89 11.64 -12.37
C GLY A 27 8.21 12.26 -11.15
N GLY A 28 8.84 13.26 -10.52
CA GLY A 28 8.28 14.09 -9.45
C GLY A 28 9.28 14.35 -8.32
N ASP A 29 9.11 15.47 -7.62
CA ASP A 29 9.99 15.89 -6.52
C ASP A 29 9.91 14.94 -5.32
N ILE A 30 10.98 14.85 -4.55
CA ILE A 30 11.05 14.03 -3.32
C ILE A 30 10.69 14.92 -2.13
N CYS A 31 9.61 14.59 -1.43
CA CYS A 31 9.14 15.37 -0.29
C CYS A 31 9.96 15.12 0.99
N PHE A 32 10.44 13.89 1.17
CA PHE A 32 11.27 13.47 2.29
C PHE A 32 12.45 12.66 1.77
N ASP A 33 13.68 13.14 1.96
CA ASP A 33 14.89 12.45 1.52
C ASP A 33 15.89 12.39 2.68
N TYR A 34 16.15 11.19 3.19
CA TYR A 34 17.25 10.98 4.12
C TYR A 34 18.47 10.44 3.39
N VAL A 35 19.54 11.23 3.45
CA VAL A 35 20.82 10.98 2.82
C VAL A 35 21.87 10.75 3.90
N GLU A 36 22.51 9.59 3.88
CA GLU A 36 23.64 9.30 4.75
C GLU A 36 24.94 9.35 3.94
N GLU A 37 25.96 10.00 4.49
CA GLU A 37 27.28 10.02 3.88
C GLU A 37 27.99 8.69 4.18
N THR A 38 28.15 7.84 3.17
CA THR A 38 28.87 6.57 3.28
C THR A 38 30.09 6.60 2.35
N ASN A 39 31.29 6.43 2.89
CA ASN A 39 32.54 6.41 2.11
C ASN A 39 32.75 7.64 1.19
N ASN A 40 32.53 8.85 1.71
CA ASN A 40 32.60 10.12 0.96
C ASN A 40 31.63 10.20 -0.23
N LYS A 41 30.52 9.46 -0.17
CA LYS A 41 29.42 9.54 -1.13
C LYS A 41 28.11 9.68 -0.37
N ASN A 42 27.33 10.67 -0.77
CA ASN A 42 25.97 10.87 -0.31
C ASN A 42 25.08 9.80 -0.96
N GLN A 43 24.55 8.89 -0.14
CA GLN A 43 23.63 7.86 -0.60
C GLN A 43 22.29 8.02 0.13
N SER A 44 21.21 8.22 -0.63
CA SER A 44 19.86 8.23 -0.07
C SER A 44 19.49 6.82 0.39
N CYS A 45 19.11 6.69 1.66
CA CYS A 45 18.78 5.39 2.26
C CYS A 45 17.29 5.10 2.28
N LEU A 46 16.50 6.16 2.47
CA LEU A 46 15.06 6.14 2.50
C LEU A 46 14.58 7.48 1.96
N PHE A 47 13.76 7.41 0.92
CA PHE A 47 13.06 8.59 0.42
C PHE A 47 11.59 8.27 0.21
N LEU A 48 10.76 9.26 0.54
CA LEU A 48 9.31 9.19 0.51
C LEU A 48 8.78 10.44 -0.19
N ASP A 49 7.85 10.23 -1.09
CA ASP A 49 7.06 11.27 -1.71
C ASP A 49 5.59 10.87 -1.66
N ALA A 50 4.76 11.74 -1.07
CA ALA A 50 3.33 11.51 -0.91
C ALA A 50 2.59 12.81 -0.56
N GLU A 51 1.32 12.87 -0.93
CA GLU A 51 0.38 13.85 -0.39
C GLU A 51 -0.08 13.37 1.01
N ILE A 52 0.56 13.88 2.06
CA ILE A 52 0.28 13.50 3.45
C ILE A 52 -0.65 14.53 4.10
N THR A 53 -1.70 14.06 4.78
CA THR A 53 -2.57 14.88 5.63
C THR A 53 -2.77 14.18 6.97
N ILE A 54 -2.49 14.89 8.05
CA ILE A 54 -2.74 14.42 9.42
C ILE A 54 -4.13 14.91 9.84
N PHE A 55 -4.96 13.99 10.30
CA PHE A 55 -6.27 14.28 10.87
C PHE A 55 -6.20 14.16 12.39
N VAL A 56 -6.66 15.20 13.07
CA VAL A 56 -6.76 15.25 14.53
C VAL A 56 -8.22 15.39 14.89
N ALA A 57 -8.78 14.41 15.59
CA ALA A 57 -10.10 14.50 16.16
C ALA A 57 -9.99 14.70 17.68
N TYR A 58 -10.71 15.66 18.23
CA TYR A 58 -10.69 16.00 19.65
C TYR A 58 -12.05 16.51 20.13
N ASN A 59 -12.36 16.35 21.40
CA ASN A 59 -13.59 16.91 21.99
C ASN A 59 -13.31 18.29 22.58
N ASN A 60 -14.07 19.33 22.25
CA ASN A 60 -13.90 20.62 22.91
C ASN A 60 -14.41 20.61 24.38
N SER A 61 -14.24 21.71 25.10
CA SER A 61 -14.82 21.92 26.47
C SER A 61 -16.29 21.57 26.62
N GLU A 62 -17.06 21.68 25.54
CA GLU A 62 -18.51 21.42 25.51
C GLU A 62 -18.83 19.94 25.24
N GLY A 63 -17.79 19.08 25.11
CA GLY A 63 -17.93 17.67 24.76
C GLY A 63 -18.26 17.41 23.28
N LYS A 64 -18.17 18.44 22.42
CA LYS A 64 -18.46 18.34 21.00
C LYS A 64 -17.19 17.93 20.22
N LEU A 65 -17.32 16.89 19.41
CA LEU A 65 -16.26 16.41 18.53
C LEU A 65 -15.91 17.48 17.48
N ARG A 66 -14.61 17.77 17.36
CA ARG A 66 -13.99 18.65 16.38
C ARG A 66 -12.92 17.87 15.63
N ASN A 67 -12.80 18.19 14.34
CA ASN A 67 -11.78 17.60 13.47
C ASN A 67 -10.93 18.72 12.89
N ALA A 68 -9.62 18.52 12.87
CA ALA A 68 -8.66 19.36 12.19
C ALA A 68 -7.91 18.53 11.15
N SER A 69 -7.61 19.14 10.02
CA SER A 69 -6.80 18.56 8.95
C SER A 69 -5.55 19.40 8.76
N LEU A 70 -4.39 18.74 8.83
CA LEU A 70 -3.08 19.34 8.76
C LEU A 70 -2.35 18.74 7.54
N PRO A 71 -2.48 19.36 6.35
CA PRO A 71 -1.71 18.93 5.19
C PRO A 71 -0.22 19.22 5.40
N VAL A 72 0.64 18.30 4.97
CA VAL A 72 2.09 18.49 5.04
C VAL A 72 2.55 19.28 3.81
N ASN A 73 3.33 20.34 4.03
CA ASN A 73 3.94 21.11 2.96
C ASN A 73 5.40 20.70 2.78
N CYS A 74 5.70 20.04 1.66
CA CYS A 74 7.04 19.54 1.33
C CYS A 74 8.11 20.64 1.31
N SER A 75 7.75 21.89 1.01
CA SER A 75 8.72 23.00 0.98
C SER A 75 9.24 23.40 2.36
N THR A 76 8.60 22.95 3.44
CA THR A 76 8.98 23.25 4.83
C THR A 76 9.46 22.01 5.59
N VAL A 77 9.69 20.90 4.89
CA VAL A 77 10.12 19.65 5.49
C VAL A 77 11.64 19.65 5.61
N ASN A 78 12.11 19.38 6.82
CA ASN A 78 13.49 19.12 7.13
C ASN A 78 13.63 17.69 7.65
N VAL A 79 14.73 17.02 7.33
CA VAL A 79 15.06 15.68 7.83
C VAL A 79 16.10 15.81 8.93
N SER A 80 15.92 15.09 10.04
CA SER A 80 16.84 15.09 11.17
C SER A 80 18.02 14.16 10.90
N ASP A 81 19.23 14.68 10.99
CA ASP A 81 20.46 13.87 10.91
C ASP A 81 20.78 13.15 12.24
N SER A 82 20.27 13.66 13.38
CA SER A 82 20.50 13.09 14.72
C SER A 82 19.63 11.88 15.03
N GLU A 83 18.42 11.83 14.48
CA GLU A 83 17.45 10.78 14.78
C GLU A 83 17.15 9.85 13.59
N SER A 84 17.66 10.18 12.41
CA SER A 84 17.66 9.29 11.25
C SER A 84 18.93 8.45 11.20
N PHE A 85 18.85 7.26 10.62
CA PHE A 85 19.99 6.36 10.45
C PHE A 85 19.69 5.32 9.38
N CYS A 86 20.74 4.83 8.71
CA CYS A 86 20.60 3.73 7.76
C CYS A 86 21.19 2.43 8.29
N ASN A 87 20.59 1.32 7.88
CA ASN A 87 21.18 -0.01 8.02
C ASN A 87 21.62 -0.40 9.45
N LYS A 88 20.98 0.17 10.47
CA LYS A 88 21.32 -0.11 11.86
C LYS A 88 20.98 -1.57 12.19
N PRO A 89 21.87 -2.33 12.86
CA PRO A 89 21.57 -3.70 13.25
C PRO A 89 20.32 -3.73 14.14
N TYR A 90 19.38 -4.60 13.81
CA TYR A 90 18.12 -4.77 14.53
C TYR A 90 17.82 -6.26 14.66
N THR A 91 17.45 -6.71 15.86
CA THR A 91 17.10 -8.10 16.12
C THR A 91 15.65 -8.18 16.51
N ASN A 92 14.86 -8.94 15.74
CA ASN A 92 13.46 -9.21 16.04
C ASN A 92 13.23 -10.72 15.97
N ASN A 93 12.64 -11.30 17.02
CA ASN A 93 12.35 -12.74 17.11
C ASN A 93 13.56 -13.63 16.75
N ASN A 94 14.76 -13.27 17.24
CA ASN A 94 16.04 -13.93 16.96
C ASN A 94 16.50 -13.89 15.49
N LYS A 95 15.85 -13.12 14.63
CA LYS A 95 16.32 -12.82 13.28
C LYS A 95 17.12 -11.53 13.28
N ASN A 96 18.30 -11.58 12.69
CA ASN A 96 19.13 -10.39 12.46
C ASN A 96 18.66 -9.68 11.19
N MET A 97 18.25 -8.45 11.36
CA MET A 97 17.70 -7.58 10.35
C MET A 97 18.46 -6.24 10.36
N ARG A 98 18.19 -5.39 9.39
CA ARG A 98 18.68 -4.02 9.36
C ARG A 98 17.49 -3.09 9.41
N LEU A 99 17.61 -2.01 10.17
CA LEU A 99 16.59 -0.99 10.32
C LEU A 99 17.12 0.32 9.74
N THR A 100 16.31 0.95 8.92
CA THR A 100 16.54 2.31 8.43
C THR A 100 15.41 3.18 8.95
N ARG A 101 15.74 4.28 9.63
CA ARG A 101 14.78 5.23 10.18
C ARG A 101 15.02 6.59 9.56
N MET A 102 13.94 7.26 9.18
CA MET A 102 13.94 8.68 8.84
C MET A 102 12.99 9.40 9.78
N LYS A 103 13.48 10.46 10.43
CA LYS A 103 12.66 11.43 11.13
C LYS A 103 12.67 12.74 10.35
N ALA A 104 11.49 13.20 10.00
CA ALA A 104 11.30 14.49 9.35
C ALA A 104 10.43 15.39 10.23
N TYR A 105 10.64 16.69 10.15
CA TYR A 105 9.92 17.70 10.92
C TYR A 105 9.62 18.92 10.06
N TRP A 106 8.56 19.66 10.40
CA TRP A 106 8.12 20.84 9.65
C TRP A 106 7.26 21.77 10.51
N GLY A 107 6.94 22.93 9.95
CA GLY A 107 5.96 23.87 10.49
C GLY A 107 6.53 25.16 11.04
N THR A 108 7.85 25.33 11.02
CA THR A 108 8.55 26.60 11.23
C THR A 108 9.68 26.73 10.21
N VAL A 109 9.93 27.95 9.73
CA VAL A 109 10.90 28.19 8.65
C VAL A 109 12.34 28.20 9.17
N ASP A 110 12.52 28.43 10.47
CA ASP A 110 13.80 28.88 11.05
C ASP A 110 14.23 28.12 12.33
N GLU A 111 13.59 27.02 12.74
CA GLU A 111 13.85 26.43 14.07
C GLU A 111 14.37 24.99 14.08
N GLU A 112 15.20 24.75 15.10
CA GLU A 112 15.82 23.49 15.50
C GLU A 112 14.79 22.35 15.63
N GLU A 113 15.24 21.11 15.42
CA GLU A 113 14.43 19.89 15.49
C GLU A 113 13.53 19.81 16.75
N GLU A 114 14.00 20.31 17.88
CA GLU A 114 13.28 20.26 19.17
C GLU A 114 12.05 21.18 19.24
N SER A 115 12.02 22.26 18.44
CA SER A 115 10.93 23.25 18.46
C SER A 115 9.90 23.01 17.35
N ALA A 116 10.18 22.08 16.43
CA ALA A 116 9.30 21.82 15.31
C ALA A 116 7.90 21.33 15.78
N PRO A 117 6.81 21.97 15.34
CA PRO A 117 5.47 21.65 15.80
C PRO A 117 4.95 20.32 15.25
N PHE A 118 5.58 19.77 14.20
CA PHE A 118 5.19 18.51 13.59
C PHE A 118 6.40 17.65 13.29
N ALA A 119 6.29 16.35 13.52
CA ALA A 119 7.27 15.37 13.06
C ALA A 119 6.62 14.08 12.54
N LEU A 120 7.30 13.44 11.60
CA LEU A 120 6.97 12.15 11.00
C LEU A 120 8.20 11.24 11.14
N ILE A 121 7.99 10.04 11.66
CA ILE A 121 9.00 8.99 11.71
C ILE A 121 8.54 7.85 10.80
N VAL A 122 9.42 7.43 9.91
CA VAL A 122 9.21 6.27 9.04
C VAL A 122 10.34 5.29 9.25
N GLU A 123 10.00 4.03 9.47
CA GLU A 123 10.98 2.95 9.60
C GLU A 123 10.77 1.90 8.52
N ALA A 124 11.88 1.54 7.88
CA ALA A 124 11.97 0.42 6.95
C ALA A 124 12.83 -0.68 7.57
N ILE A 125 12.41 -1.94 7.39
CA ILE A 125 13.17 -3.11 7.81
C ILE A 125 13.60 -3.90 6.58
N ASP A 126 14.85 -4.32 6.60
CA ASP A 126 15.45 -5.27 5.68
C ASP A 126 15.11 -6.70 6.09
N LEU A 127 14.39 -7.41 5.22
CA LEU A 127 13.97 -8.78 5.47
C LEU A 127 15.07 -9.82 5.20
N ASN A 128 16.22 -9.44 4.63
CA ASN A 128 17.44 -10.21 4.35
C ASN A 128 17.29 -11.52 3.53
N GLU A 129 16.31 -12.37 3.83
CA GLU A 129 16.07 -13.70 3.26
C GLU A 129 15.82 -13.66 1.74
N HIS A 130 15.27 -12.56 1.22
CA HIS A 130 14.87 -12.42 -0.18
C HIS A 130 15.34 -11.13 -0.87
N LYS A 131 16.22 -10.34 -0.24
CA LYS A 131 16.53 -8.96 -0.71
C LYS A 131 15.24 -8.15 -0.88
N GLN A 132 14.43 -8.16 0.17
CA GLN A 132 13.17 -7.45 0.25
C GLN A 132 13.18 -6.58 1.50
N TRP A 133 12.42 -5.49 1.45
CA TRP A 133 12.21 -4.60 2.56
C TRP A 133 10.73 -4.31 2.74
N ASN A 134 10.34 -3.88 3.94
CA ASN A 134 9.00 -3.41 4.23
C ASN A 134 9.05 -2.16 5.11
N ILE A 135 7.97 -1.39 5.13
CA ILE A 135 7.78 -0.35 6.16
C ILE A 135 7.18 -1.01 7.39
N SER A 136 7.81 -0.81 8.54
CA SER A 136 7.43 -1.43 9.81
C SER A 136 6.66 -0.49 10.73
N LEU A 137 7.02 0.80 10.70
CA LEU A 137 6.47 1.83 11.57
C LEU A 137 6.26 3.12 10.78
N ILE A 138 5.11 3.74 11.02
CA ILE A 138 4.89 5.17 10.73
C ILE A 138 4.42 5.80 12.04
N ALA A 139 5.13 6.81 12.52
CA ALA A 139 4.73 7.56 13.70
C ALA A 139 4.65 9.05 13.40
N VAL A 140 3.70 9.72 14.04
CA VAL A 140 3.45 11.15 13.90
C VAL A 140 3.44 11.77 15.29
N SER A 141 4.12 12.89 15.45
CA SER A 141 4.02 13.74 16.62
C SER A 141 3.65 15.15 16.23
N LEU A 142 2.80 15.81 17.01
CA LEU A 142 2.44 17.19 16.78
C LEU A 142 2.19 17.94 18.09
N ASN A 143 2.50 19.23 18.07
CA ASN A 143 2.18 20.13 19.16
C ASN A 143 0.73 20.61 19.03
N VAL A 144 -0.09 20.34 20.05
CA VAL A 144 -1.52 20.66 20.01
C VAL A 144 -1.80 22.16 19.89
N SER A 145 -0.87 23.03 20.32
CA SER A 145 -1.01 24.49 20.19
C SER A 145 -1.08 24.95 18.74
N HIS A 146 -0.57 24.15 17.79
CA HIS A 146 -0.58 24.45 16.36
C HIS A 146 -1.77 23.81 15.63
N VAL A 147 -2.66 23.12 16.34
CA VAL A 147 -3.88 22.57 15.76
C VAL A 147 -4.91 23.71 15.56
N PRO A 148 -5.44 23.92 14.35
CA PRO A 148 -6.42 24.97 14.11
C PRO A 148 -7.65 24.86 15.01
N ASN A 149 -8.07 25.99 15.57
CA ASN A 149 -9.22 26.11 16.47
C ASN A 149 -9.09 25.36 17.79
N TYR A 150 -7.90 24.83 18.10
CA TYR A 150 -7.61 24.29 19.42
C TYR A 150 -7.45 25.43 20.43
N ASN A 151 -8.10 25.30 21.59
CA ASN A 151 -7.92 26.23 22.69
C ASN A 151 -7.60 25.44 23.97
N ALA A 152 -6.39 25.61 24.50
CA ALA A 152 -5.94 24.92 25.71
C ALA A 152 -6.82 25.22 26.94
N SER A 153 -7.48 26.38 26.99
CA SER A 153 -8.42 26.72 28.08
C SER A 153 -9.73 25.93 28.01
N SER A 154 -9.98 25.24 26.89
CA SER A 154 -11.18 24.44 26.67
C SER A 154 -11.03 22.97 27.11
N PHE A 155 -9.89 22.60 27.69
CA PHE A 155 -9.70 21.29 28.30
C PHE A 155 -9.48 21.43 29.80
N THR A 156 -10.09 20.53 30.57
CA THR A 156 -9.86 20.40 32.00
C THR A 156 -8.46 19.82 32.23
N GLY A 157 -7.44 20.68 32.14
CA GLY A 157 -6.04 20.27 32.25
C GLY A 157 -5.01 21.11 31.49
N ASN A 158 -5.38 22.31 30.98
CA ASN A 158 -4.45 23.26 30.35
C ASN A 158 -3.40 22.59 29.43
N GLU A 159 -3.90 21.80 28.49
CA GLU A 159 -3.10 20.89 27.67
C GLU A 159 -2.23 21.68 26.67
N THR A 160 -1.01 21.97 27.09
CA THR A 160 0.10 22.36 26.22
C THR A 160 1.05 21.17 26.14
N GLY A 161 1.18 20.55 24.96
CA GLY A 161 2.00 19.36 24.85
C GLY A 161 2.06 18.76 23.45
N ILE A 162 2.98 17.81 23.30
CA ILE A 162 3.14 17.03 22.08
C ILE A 162 2.25 15.80 22.19
N ILE A 163 1.31 15.63 21.27
CA ILE A 163 0.62 14.35 21.10
C ILE A 163 1.33 13.51 20.06
N SER A 164 1.45 12.22 20.33
CA SER A 164 2.11 11.27 19.43
C SER A 164 1.27 10.02 19.20
N GLY A 165 1.23 9.56 17.96
CA GLY A 165 0.55 8.34 17.56
C GLY A 165 1.41 7.57 16.57
N TYR A 166 1.24 6.25 16.56
CA TYR A 166 1.99 5.38 15.66
C TYR A 166 1.08 4.32 15.04
N TYR A 167 1.50 3.85 13.87
CA TYR A 167 0.92 2.71 13.20
C TYR A 167 2.04 1.73 12.90
N THR A 168 1.88 0.51 13.40
CA THR A 168 2.74 -0.63 13.07
C THR A 168 1.99 -1.56 12.13
N GLY A 169 2.71 -2.27 11.26
CA GLY A 169 2.10 -3.40 10.54
C GLY A 169 1.60 -4.47 11.53
N ASP A 170 0.61 -5.27 11.11
CA ASP A 170 -0.05 -6.31 11.93
C ASP A 170 0.96 -7.14 12.74
N ASP A 171 0.70 -7.37 14.04
CA ASP A 171 1.62 -7.98 15.02
C ASP A 171 2.21 -9.33 14.58
N LYS A 172 1.59 -9.98 13.59
CA LYS A 172 2.06 -11.25 13.02
C LYS A 172 3.12 -11.07 11.92
N ASN A 173 3.05 -10.01 11.10
CA ASN A 173 3.90 -9.85 9.91
C ASN A 173 4.57 -8.47 9.76
N HIS A 174 4.19 -7.44 10.54
CA HIS A 174 4.77 -6.08 10.49
C HIS A 174 4.84 -5.47 9.06
N GLU A 175 3.88 -5.77 8.19
CA GLU A 175 3.85 -5.28 6.81
C GLU A 175 2.80 -4.17 6.64
N LEU A 176 3.23 -2.90 6.61
CA LEU A 176 2.33 -1.77 6.31
C LEU A 176 1.91 -1.73 4.83
N PHE A 177 2.88 -1.98 3.94
CA PHE A 177 2.74 -1.85 2.49
C PHE A 177 3.01 -3.16 1.74
N GLY A 178 3.10 -4.28 2.47
CA GLY A 178 3.64 -5.55 1.95
C GLY A 178 5.16 -5.51 1.82
N THR A 179 5.73 -6.53 1.18
CA THR A 179 7.16 -6.62 0.90
C THR A 179 7.50 -6.06 -0.48
N VAL A 180 8.64 -5.40 -0.58
CA VAL A 180 9.13 -4.77 -1.81
C VAL A 180 10.54 -5.25 -2.07
N ASP A 181 10.83 -5.69 -3.30
CA ASP A 181 12.17 -6.08 -3.68
C ASP A 181 13.13 -4.88 -3.64
N TYR A 182 14.40 -5.13 -3.34
CA TYR A 182 15.44 -4.11 -3.44
C TYR A 182 15.47 -3.47 -4.84
N ASN A 183 15.88 -2.20 -4.89
CA ASN A 183 15.90 -1.40 -6.12
C ASN A 183 14.54 -1.33 -6.82
N LYS A 184 13.44 -1.51 -6.09
CA LYS A 184 12.10 -1.09 -6.50
C LYS A 184 11.56 -0.12 -5.47
N PHE A 185 10.73 0.80 -5.93
CA PHE A 185 9.94 1.64 -5.04
C PHE A 185 8.52 1.08 -4.90
N TYR A 186 7.89 1.31 -3.76
CA TYR A 186 6.47 1.07 -3.59
C TYR A 186 5.68 2.23 -4.17
N TYR A 187 4.64 1.95 -4.96
CA TYR A 187 3.76 2.94 -5.57
C TYR A 187 2.29 2.66 -5.23
N CYS A 188 1.59 3.68 -4.75
CA CYS A 188 0.14 3.66 -4.59
C CYS A 188 -0.48 5.03 -4.92
N ASP A 189 -1.25 5.10 -6.00
CA ASP A 189 -2.02 6.29 -6.39
C ASP A 189 -3.24 6.48 -5.49
N GLY A 190 -3.86 5.37 -5.09
CA GLY A 190 -5.01 5.35 -4.18
C GLY A 190 -4.75 6.04 -2.84
N GLN A 191 -5.78 6.72 -2.33
CA GLN A 191 -5.75 7.29 -0.99
C GLN A 191 -5.90 6.19 0.07
N GLN A 192 -4.99 6.17 1.04
CA GLN A 192 -4.98 5.27 2.19
C GLN A 192 -5.12 6.08 3.47
N THR A 193 -5.91 5.60 4.43
CA THR A 193 -6.10 6.26 5.72
C THR A 193 -5.84 5.26 6.84
N TYR A 194 -4.97 5.65 7.76
CA TYR A 194 -4.49 4.84 8.87
C TYR A 194 -4.87 5.48 10.20
N SER A 195 -5.65 4.78 11.02
CA SER A 195 -5.93 5.21 12.39
C SER A 195 -4.72 4.92 13.28
N LEU A 196 -4.11 5.95 13.87
CA LEU A 196 -2.91 5.80 14.66
C LEU A 196 -3.23 5.38 16.10
N THR A 197 -2.42 4.48 16.64
CA THR A 197 -2.44 4.12 18.06
C THR A 197 -1.73 5.21 18.84
N MET A 198 -2.44 5.85 19.77
CA MET A 198 -1.87 6.90 20.61
C MET A 198 -0.85 6.32 21.59
N ASN A 199 0.31 6.96 21.72
CA ASN A 199 1.31 6.57 22.71
C ASN A 199 0.87 7.02 24.12
N LYS A 200 0.38 6.08 24.93
CA LYS A 200 -0.16 6.40 26.27
C LYS A 200 0.93 6.83 27.28
N SER A 201 2.19 6.49 27.04
CA SER A 201 3.28 6.83 27.96
C SER A 201 3.73 8.28 27.83
N SER A 202 3.60 8.88 26.65
CA SER A 202 3.90 10.29 26.37
C SER A 202 2.67 11.18 26.47
N ASN A 203 1.46 10.63 26.30
CA ASN A 203 0.22 11.39 26.26
C ASN A 203 -0.62 11.13 27.52
N LEU A 204 -0.51 11.99 28.55
CA LEU A 204 -1.31 11.87 29.79
C LEU A 204 -2.83 11.82 29.55
N HIS A 205 -3.32 12.34 28.42
CA HIS A 205 -4.73 12.45 28.06
C HIS A 205 -5.05 11.86 26.68
N ALA A 206 -4.38 10.76 26.30
CA ALA A 206 -4.61 10.05 25.03
C ALA A 206 -6.09 9.70 24.72
N SER A 207 -6.97 9.69 25.71
CA SER A 207 -8.41 9.43 25.56
C SER A 207 -9.20 10.56 24.89
N HIS A 208 -8.64 11.77 24.82
CA HIS A 208 -9.33 12.95 24.29
C HIS A 208 -9.02 13.25 22.83
N PHE A 209 -8.01 12.59 22.29
CA PHE A 209 -7.53 12.78 20.93
C PHE A 209 -7.55 11.46 20.18
N ALA A 210 -7.89 11.54 18.90
CA ALA A 210 -7.61 10.49 17.94
C ALA A 210 -6.80 11.08 16.79
N LEU A 211 -5.73 10.38 16.42
CA LEU A 211 -4.91 10.72 15.28
C LEU A 211 -5.18 9.75 14.14
N SER A 212 -5.24 10.28 12.93
CA SER A 212 -5.31 9.48 11.71
C SER A 212 -4.43 10.09 10.63
N LEU A 213 -3.79 9.25 9.83
CA LEU A 213 -2.89 9.65 8.77
C LEU A 213 -3.51 9.29 7.43
N SER A 214 -3.66 10.27 6.55
CA SER A 214 -4.04 10.04 5.16
C SER A 214 -2.85 10.26 4.25
N ILE A 215 -2.62 9.29 3.37
CA ILE A 215 -1.52 9.27 2.41
C ILE A 215 -2.12 9.02 1.03
N LYS A 216 -1.71 9.80 0.04
CA LYS A 216 -2.15 9.65 -1.36
C LYS A 216 -0.94 9.83 -2.29
N LYS A 217 -0.97 9.18 -3.46
CA LYS A 217 0.16 9.15 -4.41
C LYS A 217 1.48 8.75 -3.75
N LEU A 218 1.42 7.74 -2.90
CA LEU A 218 2.57 7.26 -2.14
C LEU A 218 3.63 6.68 -3.07
N ARG A 219 4.84 7.18 -2.92
CA ARG A 219 6.08 6.65 -3.47
C ARG A 219 7.08 6.53 -2.34
N VAL A 220 7.56 5.32 -2.07
CA VAL A 220 8.60 5.12 -1.04
C VAL A 220 9.61 4.11 -1.51
N GLN A 221 10.88 4.40 -1.28
CA GLN A 221 11.97 3.47 -1.58
C GLN A 221 12.95 3.45 -0.42
N ALA A 222 13.27 2.25 0.04
CA ALA A 222 14.32 1.99 1.01
C ALA A 222 15.38 1.06 0.39
N TYR A 223 16.59 1.08 0.95
CA TYR A 223 17.68 0.16 0.56
C TYR A 223 17.99 0.19 -0.95
N GLY A 224 17.88 1.37 -1.56
CA GLY A 224 18.22 1.61 -2.95
C GLY A 224 19.72 1.80 -3.17
N SER A 225 20.15 1.61 -4.42
CA SER A 225 21.51 1.92 -4.86
C SER A 225 21.66 3.31 -5.51
N SER A 226 20.56 4.06 -5.65
CA SER A 226 20.50 5.36 -6.32
C SER A 226 19.88 6.44 -5.42
N ASN A 227 20.24 7.70 -5.68
CA ASN A 227 19.67 8.89 -5.03
C ASN A 227 18.37 9.37 -5.70
N SER A 228 17.67 8.46 -6.36
CA SER A 228 16.41 8.72 -7.06
C SER A 228 15.57 7.45 -7.05
N PHE A 229 14.26 7.60 -7.25
CA PHE A 229 13.38 6.48 -7.49
C PHE A 229 13.92 5.61 -8.63
N SER A 230 13.86 4.29 -8.41
CA SER A 230 14.19 3.30 -9.42
C SER A 230 13.22 3.38 -10.60
N ASP A 231 13.62 2.89 -11.77
CA ASP A 231 12.72 2.75 -12.91
C ASP A 231 11.65 1.66 -12.71
N LYS A 232 11.79 0.86 -11.65
CA LYS A 232 10.91 -0.27 -11.33
C LYS A 232 10.12 0.01 -10.05
N CYS A 233 8.83 -0.31 -10.07
CA CYS A 233 7.97 -0.19 -8.90
C CYS A 233 7.22 -1.48 -8.58
N SER A 234 6.78 -1.56 -7.33
CA SER A 234 5.78 -2.50 -6.84
C SER A 234 4.50 -1.74 -6.54
N HIS A 235 3.39 -2.11 -7.18
CA HIS A 235 2.10 -1.46 -6.98
C HIS A 235 1.40 -1.98 -5.72
N CYS A 236 0.65 -1.10 -5.05
CA CYS A 236 -0.22 -1.50 -3.96
C CYS A 236 -1.34 -2.45 -4.43
N TYR A 237 -1.87 -3.26 -3.51
CA TYR A 237 -2.97 -4.19 -3.80
C TYR A 237 -4.25 -3.48 -4.30
N GLN A 238 -4.44 -2.22 -3.91
CA GLN A 238 -5.60 -1.43 -4.33
C GLN A 238 -5.53 -0.99 -5.79
N ASP A 239 -4.33 -0.71 -6.31
CA ASP A 239 -4.10 -0.27 -7.68
C ASP A 239 -3.79 -1.42 -8.64
N SER A 240 -3.26 -2.52 -8.11
CA SER A 240 -3.08 -3.70 -8.91
C SER A 240 -4.45 -4.22 -9.34
N THR A 241 -4.57 -4.44 -10.64
CA THR A 241 -5.74 -4.97 -11.36
C THR A 241 -6.27 -6.30 -10.80
N GLY A 242 -5.65 -6.84 -9.75
CA GLY A 242 -5.99 -8.07 -9.02
C GLY A 242 -7.43 -8.12 -8.49
N LYS A 243 -8.00 -7.00 -8.05
CA LYS A 243 -9.42 -6.97 -7.60
C LYS A 243 -10.40 -7.25 -8.74
N ALA A 244 -10.05 -6.86 -9.97
CA ALA A 244 -10.83 -7.19 -11.17
C ALA A 244 -10.38 -8.51 -11.81
N PHE A 245 -9.10 -8.88 -11.70
CA PHE A 245 -8.54 -10.06 -12.37
C PHE A 245 -9.12 -11.37 -11.84
N ILE A 246 -9.25 -11.52 -10.51
CA ILE A 246 -9.77 -12.75 -9.91
C ILE A 246 -11.19 -13.07 -10.41
N PRO A 247 -12.19 -12.16 -10.33
CA PRO A 247 -13.53 -12.46 -10.85
C PRO A 247 -13.56 -12.66 -12.38
N ILE A 248 -12.68 -12.01 -13.15
CA ILE A 248 -12.61 -12.20 -14.61
C ILE A 248 -12.08 -13.59 -14.98
N VAL A 249 -11.01 -14.05 -14.32
CA VAL A 249 -10.44 -15.38 -14.56
C VAL A 249 -11.42 -16.45 -14.13
N VAL A 250 -12.02 -16.31 -12.94
CA VAL A 250 -13.02 -17.27 -12.45
C VAL A 250 -14.24 -17.30 -13.38
N GLY A 251 -14.71 -16.14 -13.86
CA GLY A 251 -15.80 -16.06 -14.83
C GLY A 251 -15.48 -16.74 -16.16
N SER A 252 -14.25 -16.58 -16.67
CA SER A 252 -13.82 -17.18 -17.93
C SER A 252 -13.72 -18.71 -17.86
N VAL A 253 -13.21 -19.25 -16.74
CA VAL A 253 -13.11 -20.71 -16.53
C VAL A 253 -14.51 -21.33 -16.41
N ILE A 254 -15.42 -20.72 -15.63
CA ILE A 254 -16.80 -21.20 -15.49
C ILE A 254 -17.53 -21.12 -16.83
N GLY A 255 -17.40 -20.01 -17.56
CA GLY A 255 -18.01 -19.85 -18.88
C GLY A 255 -17.51 -20.88 -19.91
N GLY A 256 -16.20 -21.13 -19.94
CA GLY A 256 -15.59 -22.14 -20.79
C GLY A 256 -16.10 -23.55 -20.51
N LEU A 257 -16.20 -23.93 -19.22
CA LEU A 257 -16.71 -25.24 -18.81
C LEU A 257 -18.16 -25.45 -19.27
N VAL A 258 -19.02 -24.45 -19.07
CA VAL A 258 -20.44 -24.51 -19.48
C VAL A 258 -20.57 -24.69 -20.98
N LEU A 259 -19.75 -23.99 -21.77
CA LEU A 259 -19.79 -24.08 -23.24
C LEU A 259 -19.41 -25.48 -23.74
N VAL A 260 -18.38 -26.11 -23.15
CA VAL A 260 -17.99 -27.49 -23.48
C VAL A 260 -19.11 -28.48 -23.15
N VAL A 261 -19.74 -28.34 -21.98
CA VAL A 261 -20.89 -29.17 -21.58
C VAL A 261 -22.04 -29.01 -22.57
N LEU A 262 -22.33 -27.77 -22.99
CA LEU A 262 -23.43 -27.48 -23.90
C LEU A 262 -23.21 -28.08 -25.31
N VAL A 263 -21.99 -27.99 -25.85
CA VAL A 263 -21.63 -28.61 -27.13
C VAL A 263 -21.74 -30.12 -27.06
N SER A 264 -21.22 -30.75 -25.99
CA SER A 264 -21.31 -32.21 -25.82
C SER A 264 -22.76 -32.69 -25.70
N TYR A 265 -23.61 -31.94 -25.00
CA TYR A 265 -25.04 -32.23 -24.88
C TYR A 265 -25.74 -32.16 -26.24
N ILE A 266 -25.49 -31.12 -27.03
CA ILE A 266 -26.10 -30.94 -28.36
C ILE A 266 -25.72 -32.10 -29.28
N VAL A 267 -24.45 -32.49 -29.34
CA VAL A 267 -23.98 -33.61 -30.16
C VAL A 267 -24.61 -34.94 -29.72
N GLY A 268 -24.72 -35.17 -28.41
CA GLY A 268 -25.39 -36.35 -27.85
C GLY A 268 -26.89 -36.40 -28.20
N ARG A 269 -27.58 -35.26 -28.09
CA ARG A 269 -29.01 -35.15 -28.40
C ARG A 269 -29.30 -35.38 -29.88
N PHE A 270 -28.46 -34.86 -30.79
CA PHE A 270 -28.62 -35.10 -32.23
C PHE A 270 -28.48 -36.58 -32.58
N ARG A 271 -27.53 -37.33 -32.00
CA ARG A 271 -27.41 -38.78 -32.24
C ARG A 271 -28.64 -39.58 -31.82
N ASN A 272 -29.32 -39.17 -30.76
CA ASN A 272 -30.51 -39.88 -30.27
C ASN A 272 -31.75 -39.62 -31.14
N HIS A 273 -31.88 -38.45 -31.75
CA HIS A 273 -32.98 -38.18 -32.68
C HIS A 273 -32.87 -39.00 -33.98
N TYR A 274 -31.66 -39.20 -34.52
CA TYR A 274 -31.46 -40.06 -35.68
C TYR A 274 -31.75 -41.55 -35.39
N LYS A 275 -31.51 -42.03 -34.17
CA LYS A 275 -31.81 -43.42 -33.79
C LYS A 275 -33.30 -43.73 -33.69
N LYS A 276 -34.17 -42.73 -33.44
CA LYS A 276 -35.62 -42.94 -33.33
C LYS A 276 -36.36 -42.98 -34.68
N SER A 277 -35.73 -42.52 -35.77
CA SER A 277 -36.35 -42.56 -37.11
C SER A 277 -36.06 -43.85 -37.91
N SER A 278 -35.24 -44.76 -37.39
CA SER A 278 -34.88 -46.02 -38.05
C SER A 278 -35.58 -47.24 -37.44
N SER A 279 -36.70 -47.08 -36.73
CA SER A 279 -37.42 -48.19 -36.08
C SER A 279 -38.88 -48.34 -36.53
N THR A 280 -39.27 -47.75 -37.66
CA THR A 280 -40.66 -47.79 -38.17
C THR A 280 -40.75 -48.46 -39.55
N GLY A 281 -39.82 -49.35 -39.89
CA GLY A 281 -39.69 -49.91 -41.24
C GLY A 281 -39.71 -51.45 -41.37
N TYR A 282 -39.91 -52.22 -40.29
CA TYR A 282 -39.79 -53.70 -40.35
C TYR A 282 -41.03 -54.46 -39.88
N GLU A 283 -42.18 -53.81 -39.70
CA GLU A 283 -43.40 -54.46 -39.22
C GLU A 283 -44.49 -54.47 -40.30
N LYS A 284 -44.14 -54.96 -41.49
CA LYS A 284 -45.08 -55.47 -42.49
C LYS A 284 -44.31 -56.48 -43.34
N LEU A 285 -44.26 -57.74 -42.91
CA LEU A 285 -44.10 -58.95 -43.72
C LEU A 285 -43.97 -60.15 -42.75
N GLN A 286 -45.09 -60.55 -42.17
CA GLN A 286 -45.36 -61.93 -41.75
C GLN A 286 -46.86 -62.14 -41.58
#